data_AF-A0A3D4VB08-F1
#
_entry.id   AF-A0A3D4VB08-F1
#
_cell.length_a   1.000
_cell.length_b   1.000
_cell.length_c   1.000
_cell.angle_alpha   90.00
_cell.angle_beta   90.00
_cell.angle_gamma   90.00
#
_symmetry.space_group_name_H-M   'P 1'
#
loop_
_entity.id
_entity.type
_entity.pdbx_description
1 polymer ?
#
loop_
_entity_poly.entity_id
_entity_poly.type
_entity_poly.pdbx_seq_one_letter_code
_entity_poly.pdbx_strand_id
1 'polypeptide(L)'
;MSPTTTRATTWQLITRAVRLRCPHCGGGGIFKSFFALKPNCPTCGLRLERGEGDYFVGAYLFNLIAVELILAFCVGTFVIATWPNPPWDVITYVTGFLMLAGCVLCYPFSKTTWLAVDLAIRPMSAEELLWHREGGDIGDRELPHV
;
A
#
# COMPACT_ATOMS: atom_id res chain seq x y z
N MET A 1 8.08 23.03 21.91
CA MET A 1 8.32 23.24 20.47
C MET A 1 7.49 22.19 19.75
N SER A 2 6.26 22.54 19.36
CA SER A 2 5.30 21.62 18.78
C SER A 2 5.80 21.16 17.40
N PRO A 3 5.92 19.86 17.10
CA PRO A 3 6.36 19.41 15.79
C PRO A 3 5.30 19.84 14.76
N THR A 4 5.70 20.69 13.82
CA THR A 4 4.88 21.17 12.72
C THR A 4 4.37 19.97 11.91
N THR A 5 3.06 19.71 11.97
CA THR A 5 2.38 18.69 11.15
C THR A 5 2.53 19.03 9.68
N THR A 6 3.63 18.57 9.07
CA THR A 6 3.83 18.74 7.63
C THR A 6 2.89 17.77 6.95
N ARG A 7 1.68 18.23 6.58
CA ARG A 7 0.78 17.48 5.70
C ARG A 7 1.53 17.21 4.40
N ALA A 8 2.07 16.00 4.25
CA ALA A 8 2.58 15.54 2.97
C ALA A 8 1.41 15.63 1.98
N THR A 9 1.65 16.19 0.80
CA THR A 9 0.61 16.23 -0.23
C THR A 9 0.27 14.81 -0.65
N THR A 10 -0.99 14.55 -1.04
CA THR A 10 -1.43 13.21 -1.48
C THR A 10 -0.50 12.61 -2.54
N TRP A 11 0.05 13.46 -3.41
CA TRP A 11 1.05 13.10 -4.40
C TRP A 11 2.36 12.56 -3.80
N GLN A 12 2.86 13.19 -2.73
CA GLN A 12 4.06 12.72 -2.02
C GLN A 12 3.82 11.38 -1.33
N LEU A 13 2.62 11.17 -0.78
CA LEU A 13 2.23 9.89 -0.17
C LEU A 13 2.25 8.76 -1.21
N ILE A 14 1.61 8.98 -2.36
CA ILE A 14 1.55 8.01 -3.46
C ILE A 14 2.95 7.73 -4.02
N THR A 15 3.74 8.77 -4.29
CA THR A 15 5.09 8.62 -4.85
C THR A 15 6.00 7.80 -3.93
N ARG A 16 5.89 8.01 -2.61
CA ARG A 16 6.64 7.24 -1.61
C ARG A 16 6.16 5.79 -1.51
N ALA A 17 4.85 5.57 -1.61
CA ALA A 17 4.25 4.23 -1.63
C ALA A 17 4.74 3.41 -2.83
N VAL A 18 4.72 3.98 -4.04
CA VAL A 18 5.21 3.32 -5.26
C VAL A 18 6.71 2.99 -5.16
N ARG A 19 7.48 3.77 -4.40
CA ARG A 19 8.90 3.51 -4.14
C ARG A 19 9.16 2.52 -2.99
N LEU A 20 8.12 1.87 -2.45
CA LEU A 20 8.20 0.97 -1.30
C LEU A 20 8.87 1.61 -0.07
N ARG A 21 8.63 2.91 0.13
CA ARG A 21 9.10 3.69 1.27
C ARG A 21 7.95 4.05 2.19
N CYS A 22 8.28 4.46 3.42
CA CYS A 22 7.30 4.98 4.35
C CYS A 22 6.56 6.18 3.71
N PRO A 23 5.22 6.14 3.54
CA PRO A 23 4.49 7.25 2.93
C PRO A 23 4.60 8.54 3.77
N HIS A 24 4.60 8.40 5.10
CA HIS A 24 4.69 9.52 6.05
C HIS A 24 6.05 10.25 6.02
N CYS A 25 7.16 9.54 6.23
CA CYS A 25 8.49 10.18 6.33
C CYS A 25 9.39 10.00 5.11
N GLY A 26 9.07 9.10 4.17
CA GLY A 26 9.92 8.75 3.04
C GLY A 26 11.11 7.85 3.37
N GLY A 27 11.23 7.38 4.62
CA GLY A 27 12.27 6.44 5.06
C GLY A 27 12.18 5.06 4.39
N GLY A 28 13.33 4.46 4.09
CA GLY A 28 13.44 3.12 3.51
C GLY A 28 13.46 2.01 4.57
N GLY A 29 13.50 0.75 4.10
CA GLY A 29 13.70 -0.41 4.98
C GLY A 29 12.49 -0.77 5.85
N ILE A 30 11.28 -0.44 5.40
CA ILE A 30 10.01 -0.73 6.09
C ILE A 30 9.55 -2.19 5.95
N PHE A 31 10.10 -2.93 4.99
CA PHE A 31 9.81 -4.35 4.79
C PHE A 31 10.84 -5.21 5.55
N LYS A 32 10.34 -6.24 6.25
CA LYS A 32 11.16 -7.31 6.85
C LYS A 32 11.40 -8.44 5.83
N SER A 33 10.38 -8.75 5.04
CA SER A 33 10.44 -9.68 3.91
C SER A 33 9.55 -9.13 2.78
N PHE A 34 9.56 -9.79 1.62
CA PHE A 34 8.72 -9.38 0.49
C PHE A 34 7.23 -9.31 0.86
N PHE A 35 6.76 -10.18 1.76
CA PHE A 35 5.36 -10.23 2.17
C PHE A 35 5.09 -9.54 3.52
N ALA A 36 6.11 -9.29 4.34
CA ALA A 36 5.95 -8.79 5.70
C ALA A 36 6.54 -7.38 5.87
N LEU A 37 5.71 -6.47 6.36
CA LEU A 37 6.16 -5.17 6.86
C LEU A 37 6.80 -5.37 8.24
N LYS A 38 7.68 -4.45 8.62
CA LYS A 38 8.13 -4.32 10.01
C LYS A 38 6.97 -3.80 10.87
N PRO A 39 6.95 -4.08 12.17
CA PRO A 39 5.92 -3.53 13.06
C PRO A 39 5.96 -1.99 13.06
N ASN A 40 7.17 -1.40 13.02
CA ASN A 40 7.37 0.04 13.00
C ASN A 40 8.31 0.47 11.86
N CYS A 41 8.12 1.68 11.35
CA CYS A 41 9.06 2.34 10.45
C CYS A 41 10.38 2.64 11.19
N PRO A 42 11.55 2.21 10.67
CA PRO A 42 12.83 2.42 11.34
C PRO A 42 13.26 3.90 11.40
N THR A 43 12.69 4.77 10.55
CA THR A 43 13.06 6.18 10.47
C THR A 43 12.17 7.06 11.35
N CYS A 44 10.84 6.88 11.29
CA CYS A 44 9.91 7.76 12.01
C CYS A 44 9.17 7.08 13.17
N GLY A 45 9.30 5.77 13.35
CA GLY A 45 8.65 4.99 14.41
C GLY A 45 7.16 4.69 14.21
N LEU A 46 6.58 5.11 13.07
CA LEU A 46 5.17 4.86 12.74
C LEU A 46 4.88 3.35 12.76
N ARG A 47 3.84 2.90 13.48
CA ARG A 47 3.37 1.51 13.38
C ARG A 47 2.78 1.29 12.00
N LEU A 48 3.37 0.38 11.22
CA LEU A 48 2.97 0.11 9.84
C LEU A 48 1.72 -0.78 9.78
N GLU A 49 1.50 -1.55 10.84
CA GLU A 49 0.25 -2.24 11.14
C GLU A 49 -0.48 -1.45 12.21
N ARG A 50 -1.62 -0.82 11.86
CA ARG A 50 -2.39 0.03 12.79
C ARG A 50 -3.08 -0.72 13.94
N GLY A 51 -2.84 -2.03 14.09
CA GLY A 51 -3.33 -2.84 15.21
C GLY A 51 -4.73 -3.43 15.02
N GLU A 52 -5.38 -3.16 13.89
CA GLU A 52 -6.61 -3.84 13.48
C GLU A 52 -6.24 -5.19 12.83
N GLY A 53 -6.81 -6.30 13.31
CA GLY A 53 -6.51 -7.65 12.79
C GLY A 53 -6.76 -7.80 11.28
N ASP A 54 -7.70 -7.01 10.74
CA ASP A 54 -8.09 -6.98 9.34
C ASP A 54 -7.57 -5.77 8.57
N TYR A 55 -6.57 -5.06 9.09
CA TYR A 55 -6.05 -3.84 8.46
C TYR A 55 -5.61 -4.04 7.00
N PHE A 56 -5.19 -5.26 6.63
CA PHE A 56 -4.75 -5.56 5.27
C PHE A 56 -5.88 -5.88 4.27
N VAL A 57 -7.16 -5.86 4.67
CA VAL A 57 -8.28 -6.02 3.73
C VAL A 57 -8.23 -4.99 2.60
N GLY A 58 -7.93 -3.73 2.92
CA GLY A 58 -7.73 -2.70 1.90
C GLY A 58 -6.56 -2.99 0.97
N ALA A 59 -5.46 -3.56 1.49
CA ALA A 59 -4.32 -3.97 0.65
C ALA A 59 -4.67 -5.15 -0.28
N TYR A 60 -5.60 -6.04 0.07
CA TYR A 60 -6.05 -7.06 -0.89
C TYR A 60 -6.88 -6.42 -2.02
N LEU A 61 -7.78 -5.49 -1.68
CA LEU A 61 -8.59 -4.76 -2.68
C LEU A 61 -7.70 -3.98 -3.67
N PHE A 62 -6.74 -3.20 -3.18
CA PHE A 62 -5.83 -2.44 -4.03
C PHE A 62 -4.94 -3.34 -4.90
N ASN A 63 -4.60 -4.55 -4.42
CA ASN A 63 -3.82 -5.50 -5.19
C ASN A 63 -4.64 -6.06 -6.35
N LEU A 64 -5.89 -6.47 -6.07
CA LEU A 64 -6.81 -6.98 -7.07
C LEU A 64 -7.07 -5.93 -8.16
N ILE A 65 -7.45 -4.71 -7.76
CA ILE A 65 -7.71 -3.61 -8.70
C ILE A 65 -6.48 -3.32 -9.57
N ALA A 66 -5.29 -3.25 -8.98
CA ALA A 66 -4.07 -2.96 -9.72
C ALA A 66 -3.77 -4.05 -10.77
N VAL A 67 -3.81 -5.31 -10.37
CA VAL A 67 -3.51 -6.44 -11.27
C VAL A 67 -4.55 -6.54 -12.38
N GLU A 68 -5.84 -6.41 -12.04
CA GLU A 68 -6.94 -6.50 -13.01
C GLU A 68 -6.88 -5.37 -14.03
N LEU A 69 -6.69 -4.11 -13.61
CA LEU A 69 -6.61 -2.98 -14.54
C LEU A 69 -5.38 -3.07 -15.46
N ILE A 70 -4.22 -3.48 -14.92
CA ILE A 70 -3.01 -3.66 -15.72
C ILE A 70 -3.23 -4.74 -16.78
N LEU A 71 -3.76 -5.90 -16.39
CA LEU A 71 -3.98 -7.01 -17.32
C LEU A 71 -5.09 -6.71 -18.32
N ALA A 72 -6.19 -6.11 -17.91
CA ALA A 72 -7.28 -5.71 -18.81
C ALA A 72 -6.76 -4.75 -19.90
N PHE A 73 -5.93 -3.76 -19.52
CA PHE A 73 -5.32 -2.84 -20.46
C PHE A 73 -4.34 -3.54 -21.42
N CYS A 74 -3.45 -4.38 -20.90
CA CYS A 74 -2.47 -5.11 -21.70
C CYS A 74 -3.14 -6.08 -22.68
N VAL A 75 -4.08 -6.90 -22.21
CA VAL A 75 -4.82 -7.87 -23.02
C VAL A 75 -5.69 -7.15 -24.05
N GLY A 76 -6.43 -6.12 -23.65
CA GLY A 76 -7.27 -5.34 -24.57
C GLY A 76 -6.45 -4.72 -25.71
N THR A 77 -5.32 -4.10 -25.38
CA THR A 77 -4.41 -3.53 -26.38
C THR A 77 -3.85 -4.60 -27.32
N PHE A 78 -3.47 -5.77 -26.77
CA PHE A 78 -2.93 -6.86 -27.57
C PHE A 78 -3.98 -7.49 -28.50
N VAL A 79 -5.22 -7.66 -28.04
CA VAL A 79 -6.34 -8.14 -28.87
C VAL A 79 -6.62 -7.17 -30.01
N ILE A 80 -6.65 -5.86 -29.74
CA ILE A 80 -6.84 -4.84 -30.78
C ILE A 80 -5.70 -4.90 -31.80
N ALA A 81 -4.45 -5.07 -31.36
CA ALA A 81 -3.29 -5.13 -32.24
C ALA A 81 -3.20 -6.41 -33.09
N THR A 82 -3.83 -7.50 -32.66
CA THR A 82 -3.81 -8.81 -33.33
C THR A 82 -5.11 -9.13 -34.08
N TRP A 83 -6.03 -8.18 -34.15
CA TRP A 83 -7.28 -8.32 -34.88
C TRP A 83 -7.05 -8.52 -36.38
N PRO A 84 -7.79 -9.41 -37.09
CA PRO A 84 -8.97 -10.17 -36.66
C PRO A 84 -8.70 -11.57 -36.09
N ASN A 85 -7.45 -12.02 -36.03
CA ASN A 85 -7.10 -13.37 -35.57
C ASN A 85 -6.20 -13.35 -34.32
N PRO A 86 -6.70 -12.95 -33.15
CA PRO A 86 -5.93 -13.00 -31.92
C PRO A 86 -5.54 -14.43 -31.54
N PRO A 87 -4.31 -14.68 -31.08
CA PRO A 87 -3.89 -16.00 -30.61
C PRO A 87 -4.45 -16.27 -29.20
N TRP A 88 -5.69 -16.73 -29.12
CA TRP A 88 -6.43 -16.93 -27.86
C TRP A 88 -5.75 -17.88 -26.87
N ASP A 89 -5.06 -18.91 -27.35
CA ASP A 89 -4.32 -19.83 -26.47
C ASP A 89 -3.20 -19.09 -25.71
N VAL A 90 -2.40 -18.30 -26.43
CA VAL A 90 -1.32 -17.49 -25.84
C VAL A 90 -1.90 -16.50 -24.85
N ILE A 91 -2.98 -15.80 -25.22
CA ILE A 91 -3.64 -14.82 -24.34
C ILE A 91 -4.11 -15.50 -23.06
N THR A 92 -4.77 -16.65 -23.15
CA THR A 92 -5.29 -17.38 -21.99
C THR A 92 -4.17 -17.80 -21.05
N TYR A 93 -3.17 -18.51 -21.55
CA TYR A 93 -2.10 -19.06 -20.71
C TYR A 93 -1.21 -17.96 -20.13
N VAL A 94 -0.84 -16.96 -20.92
CA VAL A 94 0.00 -15.84 -20.46
C VAL A 94 -0.77 -14.99 -19.45
N THR A 95 -2.03 -14.65 -19.72
CA THR A 95 -2.83 -13.85 -18.78
C THR A 95 -3.07 -14.59 -17.48
N GLY A 96 -3.38 -15.89 -17.53
CA GLY A 96 -3.54 -16.71 -16.32
C GLY A 96 -2.27 -16.76 -15.48
N PHE A 97 -1.11 -16.95 -16.12
CA PHE A 97 0.18 -16.90 -15.44
C PHE A 97 0.48 -15.53 -14.83
N LEU A 98 0.29 -14.45 -15.60
CA LEU A 98 0.55 -13.08 -15.16
C LEU A 98 -0.43 -12.64 -14.06
N MET A 99 -1.65 -13.15 -14.02
CA MET A 99 -2.61 -12.89 -12.94
C MET A 99 -2.08 -13.44 -11.61
N LEU A 100 -1.67 -14.71 -11.60
CA LEU A 100 -1.09 -15.33 -10.40
C LEU A 100 0.21 -14.65 -9.98
N ALA A 101 1.10 -14.39 -10.94
CA ALA A 101 2.34 -13.68 -10.68
C ALA A 101 2.10 -12.25 -10.17
N GLY A 102 1.13 -11.54 -10.76
CA GLY A 102 0.73 -10.19 -10.37
C GLY A 102 0.21 -10.11 -8.94
N CYS A 103 -0.65 -11.04 -8.53
CA CYS A 103 -1.13 -11.11 -7.14
C CYS A 103 0.03 -11.18 -6.15
N VAL A 104 1.05 -11.99 -6.45
CA VAL A 104 2.25 -12.13 -5.62
C VAL A 104 3.13 -10.87 -5.71
N LEU A 105 3.49 -10.44 -6.92
CA LEU A 105 4.48 -9.39 -7.15
C LEU A 105 3.97 -7.98 -6.78
N CYS A 106 2.67 -7.73 -6.94
CA CYS A 106 2.06 -6.44 -6.60
C CYS A 106 1.65 -6.34 -5.13
N TYR A 107 1.76 -7.42 -4.35
CA TYR A 107 1.36 -7.44 -2.93
C TYR A 107 2.11 -6.40 -2.07
N PRO A 108 3.45 -6.22 -2.18
CA PRO A 108 4.17 -5.23 -1.39
C PRO A 108 3.71 -3.81 -1.71
N PHE A 109 3.52 -3.52 -3.01
CA PHE A 109 3.04 -2.23 -3.48
C PHE A 109 1.66 -1.93 -2.92
N SER A 110 0.78 -2.93 -2.89
CA SER A 110 -0.56 -2.76 -2.36
C SER A 110 -0.57 -2.42 -0.88
N LYS A 111 0.28 -3.06 -0.06
CA LYS A 111 0.42 -2.71 1.36
C LYS A 111 0.84 -1.26 1.56
N THR A 112 1.83 -0.79 0.79
CA THR A 112 2.31 0.59 0.88
C THR A 112 1.31 1.61 0.35
N THR A 113 0.57 1.27 -0.70
CA THR A 113 -0.48 2.12 -1.27
C THR A 113 -1.65 2.23 -0.31
N TRP A 114 -2.09 1.12 0.28
CA TRP A 114 -3.12 1.13 1.32
C TRP A 114 -2.71 2.01 2.49
N LEU A 115 -1.49 1.84 3.01
CA LEU A 115 -0.97 2.69 4.09
C LEU A 115 -0.95 4.18 3.70
N ALA A 116 -0.61 4.50 2.45
CA ALA A 116 -0.62 5.87 1.96
C ALA A 116 -2.04 6.46 1.87
N VAL A 117 -3.01 5.67 1.37
CA VAL A 117 -4.43 6.07 1.30
C VAL A 117 -4.99 6.25 2.70
N ASP A 118 -4.71 5.34 3.60
CA ASP A 118 -5.14 5.40 4.99
C ASP A 118 -4.55 6.62 5.73
N LEU A 119 -3.29 6.98 5.44
CA LEU A 119 -2.68 8.22 5.93
C LEU A 119 -3.28 9.48 5.27
N ALA A 120 -3.80 9.39 4.05
CA ALA A 120 -4.46 10.51 3.39
C ALA A 120 -5.87 10.76 3.96
N ILE A 121 -6.61 9.70 4.28
CA ILE A 121 -7.95 9.76 4.87
C ILE A 121 -7.85 10.12 6.36
N ARG A 122 -6.97 9.45 7.09
CA ARG A 122 -6.75 9.59 8.53
C ARG A 122 -5.31 10.09 8.77
N PRO A 123 -5.06 11.40 8.57
CA PRO A 123 -3.74 11.98 8.71
C PRO A 123 -3.24 11.84 10.15
N MET A 124 -1.98 11.43 10.27
CA MET A 124 -1.32 11.26 11.57
C MET A 124 -1.11 12.61 12.24
N SER A 125 -1.60 12.76 13.47
CA SER A 125 -1.24 13.89 14.31
C SER A 125 0.17 13.69 14.90
N ALA A 126 0.82 14.79 15.31
CA ALA A 126 2.13 14.72 15.95
C ALA A 126 2.08 13.96 17.29
N GLU A 127 0.99 14.13 18.05
CA GLU A 127 0.74 13.44 19.32
C GLU A 127 0.53 11.93 19.11
N GLU A 128 -0.25 11.55 18.10
CA GLU A 128 -0.42 10.14 17.74
C GLU A 128 0.91 9.50 17.31
N LEU A 129 1.73 10.21 16.54
CA LEU A 129 3.04 9.69 16.14
C LEU A 129 3.97 9.46 17.33
N LEU A 130 3.92 10.32 18.36
CA LEU A 130 4.64 10.12 19.61
C LEU A 130 4.12 8.88 20.34
N TRP A 131 2.81 8.72 20.46
CA TRP A 131 2.19 7.52 21.02
C TRP A 131 2.61 6.23 20.28
N HIS A 132 2.70 6.27 18.94
CA HIS A 132 3.20 5.14 18.14
C HIS A 132 4.67 4.79 18.40
N ARG A 133 5.50 5.76 18.81
CA ARG A 133 6.91 5.56 19.16
C ARG A 133 7.08 4.99 20.56
N GLU A 134 6.26 5.45 21.49
CA GLU A 134 6.32 5.08 22.90
C GLU A 134 5.67 3.71 23.17
N GLY A 135 4.94 3.17 22.19
CA GLY A 135 4.41 1.82 22.24
C GLY A 135 3.08 1.70 22.99
N GLY A 136 2.27 2.75 22.98
CA GLY A 136 0.98 2.74 23.67
C GLY A 136 0.04 1.63 23.17
N ASP A 137 -0.75 1.10 24.10
CA ASP A 137 -1.76 0.08 23.86
C ASP A 137 -3.07 0.75 23.40
N ILE A 138 -3.83 0.03 22.57
CA ILE A 138 -5.14 0.46 22.07
C ILE A 138 -6.10 0.73 23.24
N GLY A 139 -5.90 0.03 24.37
CA GLY A 139 -6.64 0.22 25.62
C GLY A 139 -6.38 1.56 26.33
N ASP A 140 -5.31 2.28 25.98
CA ASP A 140 -4.90 3.52 26.65
C ASP A 140 -5.60 4.77 26.08
N ARG A 141 -6.47 4.58 25.08
CA ARG A 141 -7.02 5.66 24.27
C ARG A 141 -8.46 5.99 24.72
N GLU A 142 -8.62 6.98 25.60
CA GLU A 142 -9.83 7.81 25.58
C GLU A 142 -9.74 8.68 24.32
N LEU A 143 -10.49 8.34 23.27
CA LEU A 143 -10.52 9.07 22.01
C LEU A 143 -11.30 10.38 22.22
N PRO A 144 -10.70 11.58 22.11
CA PRO A 144 -11.45 12.83 22.25
C PRO A 144 -12.32 13.18 21.03
N HIS A 145 -12.46 12.27 20.06
CA HIS A 145 -13.11 12.53 18.77
C HIS A 145 -13.78 11.30 18.14
N VAL A 146 -14.35 10.42 18.97
CA VAL A 146 -15.47 9.54 18.56
C VAL A 146 -16.69 9.90 19.39
#